data_AF-A0AAJ0FYE0-F1
#
_entry.id   AF-A0AAJ0FYE0-F1
#
_cell.length_a   1.000
_cell.length_b   1.000
_cell.length_c   1.000
_cell.angle_alpha   90.00
_cell.angle_beta   90.00
_cell.angle_gamma   90.00
#
_symmetry.space_group_name_H-M   'P 1'
#
loop_
_entity.id
_entity.type
_entity.pdbx_description
1 polymer ?
#
loop_
_entity_poly.entity_id
_entity_poly.type
_entity_poly.pdbx_seq_one_letter_code
_entity_poly.pdbx_strand_id
1 'polypeptide(L)'
;MAPAESVDFYSEENYKGNKTSCKVGEVQHLVLNTKYKSFQMGIGGGLLVWAENHPVPIVKWKESKGSFVGVEKQYECFEVLSTGDKPTFVIGVKFKDTTGAPTGQYQLLLKCANIGDVKLLSNELDKFSPVGTMPWGGSIVTTAIYVRDLKTGIYVAEGSIYFALDAQARKVVIKDETDFPKQLEHSQSGASDFTITLKSTDK
;
A
#
# COMPACT_ATOMS: atom_id res chain seq x y z
N MET A 1 12.15 4.05 -23.88
CA MET A 1 11.95 4.67 -22.56
C MET A 1 10.61 5.37 -22.61
N ALA A 2 9.78 5.24 -21.58
CA ALA A 2 8.48 5.92 -21.54
C ALA A 2 8.65 7.43 -21.27
N PRO A 3 7.62 8.27 -21.53
CA PRO A 3 7.60 9.67 -21.11
C PRO A 3 7.85 9.84 -19.59
N ALA A 4 8.38 10.98 -19.17
CA ALA A 4 8.58 11.27 -17.74
C ALA A 4 7.26 11.12 -16.95
N GLU A 5 7.35 10.60 -15.73
CA GLU A 5 6.20 10.35 -14.86
C GLU A 5 5.09 9.51 -15.53
N SER A 6 5.50 8.50 -16.29
CA SER A 6 4.60 7.53 -16.90
C SER A 6 5.22 6.15 -16.98
N VAL A 7 4.39 5.17 -17.30
CA VAL A 7 4.82 3.81 -17.60
C VAL A 7 4.19 3.39 -18.93
N ASP A 8 5.03 2.93 -19.85
CA ASP A 8 4.59 2.34 -21.11
C ASP A 8 4.52 0.82 -20.94
N PHE A 9 3.32 0.26 -21.08
CA PHE A 9 3.08 -1.18 -21.11
C PHE A 9 3.03 -1.70 -22.54
N TYR A 10 3.51 -2.92 -22.74
CA TYR A 10 3.70 -3.52 -24.06
C TYR A 10 3.03 -4.89 -24.14
N SER A 11 2.37 -5.18 -25.27
CA SER A 11 1.66 -6.46 -25.48
C SER A 11 2.59 -7.66 -25.66
N GLU A 12 3.87 -7.44 -25.92
CA GLU A 12 4.89 -8.48 -26.05
C GLU A 12 6.08 -8.25 -25.10
N GLU A 13 6.90 -9.28 -24.94
CA GLU A 13 8.13 -9.20 -24.15
C GLU A 13 9.16 -8.28 -24.82
N ASN A 14 10.12 -7.82 -24.01
CA ASN A 14 11.22 -6.98 -24.41
C ASN A 14 10.78 -5.69 -25.11
N TYR A 15 9.67 -5.12 -24.63
CA TYR A 15 9.15 -3.80 -25.03
C TYR A 15 8.67 -3.74 -26.49
N LYS A 16 8.11 -4.85 -26.98
CA LYS A 16 7.61 -4.99 -28.35
C LYS A 16 6.08 -4.99 -28.42
N GLY A 17 5.55 -4.93 -29.63
CA GLY A 17 4.11 -4.96 -29.89
C GLY A 17 3.40 -3.64 -29.58
N ASN A 18 2.10 -3.72 -29.31
CA ASN A 18 1.25 -2.58 -29.04
C ASN A 18 1.60 -1.93 -27.69
N LYS A 19 1.63 -0.60 -27.69
CA LYS A 19 2.01 0.21 -26.53
C LYS A 19 0.80 0.91 -25.93
N THR A 20 0.65 0.82 -24.60
CA THR A 20 -0.29 1.62 -23.82
C THR A 20 0.49 2.44 -22.80
N SER A 21 0.31 3.76 -22.80
CA SER A 21 0.93 4.66 -21.82
C SER A 21 -0.04 4.94 -20.67
N CYS A 22 0.37 4.66 -19.44
CA CYS A 22 -0.39 4.98 -18.23
C CYS A 22 0.30 6.11 -17.46
N LYS A 23 -0.48 7.05 -16.93
CA LYS A 23 0.03 8.25 -16.23
C LYS A 23 0.03 8.04 -14.71
N VAL A 24 0.82 8.83 -13.98
CA VAL A 24 0.80 8.85 -12.51
C VAL A 24 -0.61 9.02 -11.96
N GLY A 25 -0.93 8.24 -10.92
CA GLY A 25 -2.24 8.18 -10.26
C GLY A 25 -3.25 7.28 -10.95
N GLU A 26 -2.94 6.76 -12.15
CA GLU A 26 -3.82 5.82 -12.83
C GLU A 26 -3.76 4.45 -12.16
N VAL A 27 -4.93 3.96 -11.74
CA VAL A 27 -5.13 2.61 -11.20
C VAL A 27 -5.76 1.75 -12.29
N GLN A 28 -5.22 0.55 -12.50
CA GLN A 28 -5.74 -0.41 -13.46
C GLN A 28 -5.94 -1.76 -12.80
N HIS A 29 -7.13 -2.34 -12.98
CA HIS A 29 -7.47 -3.71 -12.57
C HIS A 29 -7.33 -4.63 -13.78
N LEU A 30 -6.14 -5.23 -13.91
CA LEU A 30 -5.76 -6.10 -15.01
C LEU A 30 -4.67 -7.06 -14.52
N VAL A 31 -4.93 -8.36 -14.68
CA VAL A 31 -3.92 -9.42 -14.50
C VAL A 31 -2.71 -9.12 -15.37
N LEU A 32 -1.61 -8.70 -14.74
CA LEU A 32 -0.33 -8.53 -15.40
C LEU A 32 0.07 -9.85 -16.05
N ASN A 33 0.79 -9.79 -17.16
CA ASN A 33 1.04 -10.94 -18.03
C ASN A 33 -0.18 -11.49 -18.80
N THR A 34 -1.35 -10.84 -18.80
CA THR A 34 -2.42 -11.14 -19.77
C THR A 34 -2.30 -10.27 -21.02
N LYS A 35 -2.75 -9.01 -20.93
CA LYS A 35 -2.69 -8.00 -22.00
C LYS A 35 -1.30 -7.41 -22.20
N TYR A 36 -0.55 -7.27 -21.11
CA TYR A 36 0.81 -6.71 -21.13
C TYR A 36 1.81 -7.77 -20.71
N LYS A 37 2.93 -7.86 -21.42
CA LYS A 37 4.00 -8.84 -21.19
C LYS A 37 5.31 -8.19 -20.74
N SER A 38 5.45 -6.89 -20.93
CA SER A 38 6.59 -6.10 -20.46
C SER A 38 6.18 -4.64 -20.23
N PHE A 39 7.01 -3.86 -19.53
CA PHE A 39 6.80 -2.43 -19.37
C PHE A 39 8.11 -1.65 -19.26
N GLN A 40 8.11 -0.42 -19.79
CA GLN A 40 9.20 0.54 -19.60
C GLN A 40 8.76 1.68 -18.68
N MET A 41 9.57 1.96 -17.68
CA MET A 41 9.38 3.14 -16.83
C MET A 41 9.95 4.38 -17.50
N GLY A 42 9.24 5.49 -17.34
CA GLY A 42 9.76 6.81 -17.61
C GLY A 42 10.67 7.29 -16.48
N ILE A 43 11.42 8.34 -16.75
CA ILE A 43 12.17 9.04 -15.69
C ILE A 43 11.18 9.54 -14.63
N GLY A 44 11.45 9.23 -13.36
CA GLY A 44 10.55 9.58 -12.26
C GLY A 44 9.24 8.77 -12.21
N GLY A 45 9.12 7.69 -13.00
CA GLY A 45 8.01 6.74 -12.91
C GLY A 45 8.24 5.66 -11.86
N GLY A 46 7.17 5.02 -11.42
CA GLY A 46 7.18 3.84 -10.55
C GLY A 46 5.85 3.11 -10.64
N LEU A 47 5.79 1.88 -10.12
CA LEU A 47 4.55 1.12 -10.01
C LEU A 47 4.38 0.60 -8.59
N LEU A 48 3.17 0.71 -8.03
CA LEU A 48 2.70 -0.16 -6.97
C LEU A 48 1.91 -1.29 -7.63
N VAL A 49 2.19 -2.56 -7.29
CA VAL A 49 1.46 -3.70 -7.85
C VAL A 49 0.96 -4.62 -6.74
N TRP A 50 -0.25 -5.14 -6.92
CA TRP A 50 -0.90 -6.06 -5.97
C TRP A 50 -1.77 -7.08 -6.71
N ALA A 51 -2.22 -8.09 -5.98
CA ALA A 51 -3.23 -9.04 -6.43
C ALA A 51 -4.36 -9.08 -5.41
N GLU A 52 -5.60 -9.16 -5.89
CA GLU A 52 -6.77 -9.28 -5.03
C GLU A 52 -7.07 -10.75 -4.71
N ASN A 53 -6.77 -11.65 -5.64
CA ASN A 53 -7.13 -13.06 -5.59
C ASN A 53 -5.92 -14.00 -5.39
N HIS A 54 -4.70 -13.47 -5.32
CA HIS A 54 -3.49 -14.26 -5.13
C HIS A 54 -2.73 -13.81 -3.86
N PRO A 55 -2.14 -14.75 -3.10
CA PRO A 55 -1.40 -14.45 -1.87
C PRO A 55 0.03 -13.96 -2.19
N VAL A 56 0.16 -12.95 -3.04
CA VAL A 56 1.43 -12.28 -3.35
C VAL A 56 1.51 -10.94 -2.61
N PRO A 57 2.70 -10.56 -2.11
CA PRO A 57 2.85 -9.30 -1.38
C PRO A 57 2.63 -8.10 -2.31
N ILE A 58 2.11 -7.00 -1.78
CA ILE A 58 2.09 -5.73 -2.49
C ILE A 58 3.51 -5.20 -2.59
N VAL A 59 3.97 -4.87 -3.81
CA VAL A 59 5.35 -4.44 -4.04
C VAL A 59 5.43 -3.16 -4.87
N LYS A 60 6.49 -2.38 -4.61
CA LYS A 60 6.85 -1.20 -5.40
C LYS A 60 7.95 -1.58 -6.39
N TRP A 61 7.71 -1.36 -7.68
CA TRP A 61 8.73 -1.45 -8.72
C TRP A 61 9.22 -0.06 -9.12
N LYS A 62 10.52 0.03 -9.41
CA LYS A 62 11.21 1.26 -9.84
C LYS A 62 12.04 1.06 -11.12
N GLU A 63 11.99 -0.14 -11.68
CA GLU A 63 12.79 -0.53 -12.85
C GLU A 63 11.89 -1.14 -13.92
N SER A 64 12.26 -0.93 -15.18
CA SER A 64 11.59 -1.53 -16.33
C SER A 64 11.75 -3.05 -16.32
N LYS A 65 10.74 -3.78 -16.77
CA LYS A 65 10.81 -5.25 -16.90
C LYS A 65 10.56 -5.67 -18.35
N GLY A 66 11.55 -6.35 -18.92
CA GLY A 66 11.45 -6.95 -20.27
C GLY A 66 10.51 -8.15 -20.32
N SER A 67 10.26 -8.81 -19.19
CA SER A 67 9.24 -9.85 -19.07
C SER A 67 8.84 -10.01 -17.61
N PHE A 68 7.66 -10.60 -17.36
CA PHE A 68 7.23 -11.00 -16.02
C PHE A 68 7.68 -12.43 -15.73
N VAL A 69 8.25 -12.68 -14.54
CA VAL A 69 8.76 -14.00 -14.14
C VAL A 69 8.15 -14.49 -12.82
N GLY A 70 7.97 -15.81 -12.70
CA GLY A 70 7.49 -16.44 -11.46
C GLY A 70 6.17 -15.83 -10.94
N VAL A 71 6.20 -15.37 -9.69
CA VAL A 71 5.04 -14.77 -8.99
C VAL A 71 4.60 -13.43 -9.59
N GLU A 72 5.44 -12.76 -10.39
CA GLU A 72 5.08 -11.48 -11.02
C GLU A 72 3.90 -11.61 -12.00
N LYS A 73 3.68 -12.82 -12.52
CA LYS A 73 2.56 -13.15 -13.41
C LYS A 73 1.21 -13.25 -12.68
N GLN A 74 1.21 -13.16 -11.35
CA GLN A 74 0.01 -13.26 -10.51
C GLN A 74 -0.52 -11.91 -10.05
N TYR A 75 0.20 -10.80 -10.32
CA TYR A 75 -0.29 -9.46 -9.98
C TYR A 75 -1.49 -9.10 -10.84
N GLU A 76 -2.50 -8.49 -10.23
CA GLU A 76 -3.81 -8.24 -10.84
C GLU A 76 -4.17 -6.77 -10.95
N CYS A 77 -3.42 -5.93 -10.26
CA CYS A 77 -3.68 -4.51 -10.21
C CYS A 77 -2.37 -3.74 -10.15
N PHE A 78 -2.39 -2.52 -10.65
CA PHE A 78 -1.28 -1.59 -10.48
C PHE A 78 -1.73 -0.14 -10.39
N GLU A 79 -0.91 0.67 -9.72
CA GLU A 79 -0.99 2.13 -9.68
C GLU A 79 0.35 2.72 -10.14
N VAL A 80 0.30 3.68 -11.07
CA VAL A 80 1.51 4.41 -11.50
C VAL A 80 1.85 5.49 -10.48
N LEU A 81 3.09 5.50 -10.00
CA LEU A 81 3.60 6.39 -8.97
C LEU A 81 4.56 7.44 -9.55
N SER A 82 4.53 8.68 -9.03
CA SER A 82 5.66 9.59 -9.23
C SER A 82 6.77 9.24 -8.24
N THR A 83 8.02 9.20 -8.71
CA THR A 83 9.22 8.91 -7.92
C THR A 83 10.26 10.04 -7.97
N GLY A 84 9.92 11.16 -8.61
CA GLY A 84 10.78 12.35 -8.70
C GLY A 84 10.73 13.24 -7.45
N ASP A 85 10.93 14.55 -7.64
CA ASP A 85 11.02 15.53 -6.55
C ASP A 85 9.71 15.73 -5.77
N LYS A 86 8.58 15.40 -6.40
CA LYS A 86 7.22 15.43 -5.86
C LYS A 86 6.65 14.01 -5.85
N PRO A 87 7.21 13.11 -5.01
CA PRO A 87 6.90 11.69 -5.11
C PRO A 87 5.49 11.37 -4.61
N THR A 88 4.91 10.31 -5.14
CA THR A 88 3.82 9.59 -4.51
C THR A 88 4.39 8.73 -3.39
N PHE A 89 3.94 8.98 -2.16
CA PHE A 89 4.29 8.16 -1.00
C PHE A 89 3.45 6.90 -1.00
N VAL A 90 4.08 5.76 -0.73
CA VAL A 90 3.35 4.51 -0.41
C VAL A 90 3.26 4.47 1.10
N ILE A 91 2.03 4.45 1.62
CA ILE A 91 1.78 4.44 3.07
C ILE A 91 2.00 3.01 3.55
N GLY A 92 2.96 2.80 4.44
CA GLY A 92 3.27 1.52 5.03
C GLY A 92 2.74 1.41 6.45
N VAL A 93 2.12 0.29 6.79
CA VAL A 93 1.70 -0.02 8.16
C VAL A 93 2.26 -1.36 8.60
N LYS A 94 2.73 -1.42 9.84
CA LYS A 94 2.97 -2.69 10.54
C LYS A 94 2.18 -2.72 11.85
N PHE A 95 1.76 -3.91 12.26
CA PHE A 95 0.91 -4.10 13.43
C PHE A 95 1.65 -4.81 14.57
N LYS A 96 1.68 -4.17 15.74
CA LYS A 96 2.28 -4.68 16.98
C LYS A 96 1.22 -4.82 18.06
N ASP A 97 1.52 -5.65 19.05
CA ASP A 97 0.68 -5.85 20.21
C ASP A 97 1.54 -5.91 21.48
N THR A 98 1.14 -5.16 22.50
CA THR A 98 1.78 -5.09 23.82
C THR A 98 0.83 -5.50 24.95
N THR A 99 -0.34 -6.07 24.65
CA THR A 99 -1.32 -6.53 25.65
C THR A 99 -0.91 -7.84 26.34
N GLY A 100 0.12 -8.51 25.83
CA GLY A 100 0.62 -9.79 26.34
C GLY A 100 0.00 -11.02 25.68
N ALA A 101 -0.84 -10.85 24.65
CA ALA A 101 -1.36 -11.98 23.89
C ALA A 101 -0.28 -12.65 23.01
N PRO A 102 -0.47 -13.92 22.62
CA PRO A 102 0.38 -14.59 21.65
C PRO A 102 0.42 -13.87 20.31
N THR A 103 1.57 -14.00 19.62
CA THR A 103 1.73 -13.55 18.23
C THR A 103 0.59 -14.05 17.35
N GLY A 104 0.02 -13.13 16.58
CA GLY A 104 -1.04 -13.37 15.63
C GLY A 104 -2.44 -13.54 16.22
N GLN A 105 -2.63 -13.37 17.53
CA GLN A 105 -3.96 -13.43 18.13
C GLN A 105 -4.87 -12.30 17.63
N TYR A 106 -4.33 -11.10 17.42
CA TYR A 106 -5.10 -9.96 16.93
C TYR A 106 -4.84 -9.73 15.44
N GLN A 107 -5.89 -9.34 14.72
CA GLN A 107 -5.81 -8.90 13.34
C GLN A 107 -6.23 -7.44 13.25
N LEU A 108 -5.37 -6.61 12.67
CA LEU A 108 -5.71 -5.28 12.17
C LEU A 108 -6.17 -5.40 10.72
N LEU A 109 -7.42 -5.03 10.46
CA LEU A 109 -8.00 -4.88 9.13
C LEU A 109 -8.04 -3.40 8.77
N LEU A 110 -7.43 -3.03 7.65
CA LEU A 110 -7.52 -1.70 7.05
C LEU A 110 -8.34 -1.77 5.75
N LYS A 111 -9.35 -0.92 5.63
CA LYS A 111 -10.18 -0.77 4.43
C LYS A 111 -9.60 0.32 3.52
N CYS A 112 -8.67 -0.05 2.64
CA CYS A 112 -7.92 0.92 1.83
C CYS A 112 -8.67 1.22 0.52
N ALA A 113 -8.84 2.51 0.20
CA ALA A 113 -9.66 2.93 -0.94
C ALA A 113 -9.13 2.48 -2.31
N ASN A 114 -7.80 2.43 -2.48
CA ASN A 114 -7.15 2.16 -3.78
C ASN A 114 -6.61 0.74 -3.94
N ILE A 115 -6.20 0.08 -2.85
CA ILE A 115 -5.58 -1.26 -2.90
C ILE A 115 -6.41 -2.35 -2.20
N GLY A 116 -7.60 -2.00 -1.71
CA GLY A 116 -8.52 -2.94 -1.05
C GLY A 116 -8.19 -3.23 0.41
N ASP A 117 -8.68 -4.38 0.89
CA ASP A 117 -8.55 -4.80 2.28
C ASP A 117 -7.13 -5.29 2.59
N VAL A 118 -6.48 -4.70 3.59
CA VAL A 118 -5.19 -5.16 4.10
C VAL A 118 -5.36 -5.74 5.50
N LYS A 119 -4.90 -6.97 5.70
CA LYS A 119 -4.98 -7.70 6.98
C LYS A 119 -3.59 -7.92 7.52
N LEU A 120 -3.34 -7.48 8.75
CA LEU A 120 -2.06 -7.62 9.44
C LEU A 120 -2.28 -8.36 10.76
N LEU A 121 -1.52 -9.43 10.99
CA LEU A 121 -1.56 -10.13 12.27
C LEU A 121 -0.54 -9.53 13.24
N SER A 122 -0.92 -9.44 14.53
CA SER A 122 -0.10 -8.82 15.56
C SER A 122 1.23 -9.54 15.73
N ASN A 123 2.34 -8.80 15.71
CA ASN A 123 3.69 -9.32 15.95
C ASN A 123 4.18 -10.42 14.98
N GLU A 124 3.47 -10.71 13.89
CA GLU A 124 3.83 -11.80 12.95
C GLU A 124 5.01 -11.43 12.05
N LEU A 125 4.99 -10.22 11.49
CA LEU A 125 6.02 -9.72 10.58
C LEU A 125 6.56 -8.38 11.07
N ASP A 126 7.87 -8.22 11.06
CA ASP A 126 8.51 -6.91 11.26
C ASP A 126 8.79 -6.22 9.92
N LYS A 127 7.75 -6.12 9.09
CA LYS A 127 7.78 -5.45 7.79
C LYS A 127 6.55 -4.55 7.64
N PHE A 128 6.72 -3.41 6.96
CA PHE A 128 5.60 -2.55 6.60
C PHE A 128 4.89 -3.11 5.37
N SER A 129 3.58 -3.24 5.49
CA SER A 129 2.69 -3.58 4.37
C SER A 129 2.09 -2.30 3.79
N PRO A 130 2.07 -2.14 2.46
CA PRO A 130 1.36 -1.03 1.83
C PRO A 130 -0.13 -1.03 2.20
N VAL A 131 -0.65 0.12 2.61
CA VAL A 131 -2.08 0.36 2.96
C VAL A 131 -2.70 1.51 2.14
N GLY A 132 -1.98 2.00 1.13
CA GLY A 132 -2.47 3.02 0.22
C GLY A 132 -1.35 3.91 -0.31
N THR A 133 -1.73 4.95 -1.01
CA THR A 133 -0.81 5.94 -1.59
C THR A 133 -1.23 7.36 -1.23
N MET A 134 -0.25 8.26 -1.17
CA MET A 134 -0.44 9.69 -0.97
C MET A 134 0.34 10.45 -2.04
N PRO A 135 -0.32 10.86 -3.14
CA PRO A 135 0.29 11.71 -4.16
C PRO A 135 0.78 13.04 -3.58
N TRP A 136 1.80 13.63 -4.21
CA TRP A 136 2.22 14.98 -3.85
C TRP A 136 1.08 15.98 -4.11
N GLY A 137 0.63 16.69 -3.07
CA GLY A 137 -0.54 17.57 -3.14
C GLY A 137 -1.89 16.82 -3.11
N GLY A 138 -1.90 15.53 -2.79
CA GLY A 138 -3.12 14.75 -2.62
C GLY A 138 -4.01 15.24 -1.48
N SER A 139 -5.30 14.91 -1.55
CA SER A 139 -6.25 15.13 -0.46
C SER A 139 -6.00 14.18 0.71
N ILE A 140 -6.65 14.46 1.85
CA ILE A 140 -6.65 13.55 2.99
C ILE A 140 -7.21 12.19 2.55
N VAL A 141 -6.55 11.12 2.97
CA VAL A 141 -6.99 9.74 2.76
C VAL A 141 -7.51 9.21 4.09
N THR A 142 -8.78 8.86 4.14
CA THR A 142 -9.42 8.22 5.30
C THR A 142 -9.46 6.71 5.09
N THR A 143 -9.01 5.95 6.08
CA THR A 143 -8.99 4.49 6.06
C THR A 143 -9.69 3.96 7.31
N ALA A 144 -10.77 3.20 7.14
CA ALA A 144 -11.42 2.53 8.27
C ALA A 144 -10.53 1.41 8.80
N ILE A 145 -10.46 1.29 10.12
CA ILE A 145 -9.66 0.28 10.81
C ILE A 145 -10.48 -0.51 11.82
N TYR A 146 -10.19 -1.80 11.88
CA TYR A 146 -10.84 -2.73 12.79
C TYR A 146 -9.78 -3.65 13.39
N VAL A 147 -9.79 -3.81 14.71
CA VAL A 147 -8.98 -4.82 15.38
C VAL A 147 -9.87 -5.91 15.93
N ARG A 148 -9.63 -7.13 15.48
CA ARG A 148 -10.38 -8.31 15.87
C ARG A 148 -9.47 -9.28 16.63
N ASP A 149 -9.95 -9.76 17.77
CA ASP A 149 -9.40 -10.93 18.42
C ASP A 149 -9.81 -12.18 17.64
N LEU A 150 -8.86 -12.87 17.04
CA LEU A 150 -9.14 -14.06 16.24
C LEU A 150 -9.50 -15.28 17.10
N LYS A 151 -9.17 -15.28 18.40
CA LYS A 151 -9.53 -16.36 19.32
C LYS A 151 -11.00 -16.30 19.69
N THR A 152 -11.51 -15.10 19.99
CA THR A 152 -12.90 -14.90 20.44
C THR A 152 -13.84 -14.43 19.34
N GLY A 153 -13.29 -13.90 18.25
CA GLY A 153 -14.04 -13.29 17.16
C GLY A 153 -14.55 -11.87 17.44
N ILE A 154 -14.24 -11.30 18.61
CA ILE A 154 -14.71 -9.98 19.06
C ILE A 154 -13.86 -8.86 18.48
N TYR A 155 -14.50 -7.75 18.07
CA TYR A 155 -13.80 -6.52 17.74
C TYR A 155 -13.45 -5.73 19.00
N VAL A 156 -12.17 -5.50 19.21
CA VAL A 156 -11.63 -4.78 20.38
C VAL A 156 -11.38 -3.30 20.10
N ALA A 157 -11.24 -2.92 18.83
CA ALA A 157 -11.07 -1.52 18.41
C ALA A 157 -11.70 -1.29 17.03
N GLU A 158 -12.38 -0.17 16.85
CA GLU A 158 -13.07 0.22 15.62
C GLU A 158 -12.93 1.74 15.46
N GLY A 159 -12.57 2.21 14.26
CA GLY A 159 -12.36 3.64 14.02
C GLY A 159 -11.78 3.92 12.64
N SER A 160 -11.05 5.02 12.50
CA SER A 160 -10.42 5.40 11.24
C SER A 160 -9.05 6.08 11.44
N ILE A 161 -8.25 6.07 10.38
CA ILE A 161 -6.98 6.79 10.28
C ILE A 161 -7.09 7.81 9.15
N TYR A 162 -6.65 9.04 9.41
CA TYR A 162 -6.64 10.14 8.44
C TYR A 162 -5.21 10.50 8.05
N PHE A 163 -4.77 10.00 6.89
CA PHE A 163 -3.45 10.31 6.35
C PHE A 163 -3.46 11.61 5.55
N ALA A 164 -2.45 12.45 5.75
CA ALA A 164 -2.26 13.67 4.98
C ALA A 164 -0.77 13.88 4.63
N LEU A 165 -0.50 14.60 3.56
CA LEU A 165 0.85 15.05 3.23
C LEU A 165 1.23 16.29 4.07
N ASP A 166 2.33 16.19 4.80
CA ASP A 166 3.09 17.35 5.25
C ASP A 166 4.16 17.66 4.18
N ALA A 167 3.85 18.63 3.33
CA ALA A 167 4.72 19.02 2.21
C ALA A 167 6.02 19.69 2.68
N GLN A 168 6.02 20.32 3.86
CA GLN A 168 7.22 20.97 4.40
C GLN A 168 8.19 19.93 4.95
N ALA A 169 7.69 18.98 5.74
CA ALA A 169 8.49 17.87 6.26
C ALA A 169 8.71 16.73 5.25
N ARG A 170 8.12 16.83 4.04
CA ARG A 170 8.18 15.83 2.96
C ARG A 170 7.81 14.43 3.45
N LYS A 171 6.74 14.32 4.23
CA LYS A 171 6.28 13.06 4.83
C LYS A 171 4.76 12.99 4.90
N VAL A 172 4.22 11.78 4.98
CA VAL A 172 2.84 11.53 5.36
C VAL A 172 2.72 11.63 6.88
N VAL A 173 1.63 12.19 7.37
CA VAL A 173 1.31 12.30 8.80
C VAL A 173 -0.12 11.80 9.04
N ILE A 174 -0.41 11.40 10.27
CA ILE A 174 -1.78 11.22 10.74
C ILE A 174 -2.27 12.59 11.20
N LYS A 175 -3.30 13.12 10.53
CA LYS A 175 -3.72 14.53 10.67
C LYS A 175 -4.81 14.73 11.71
N ASP A 176 -5.63 13.71 11.92
CA ASP A 176 -6.75 13.72 12.84
C ASP A 176 -6.79 12.38 13.59
N GLU A 177 -6.97 12.47 14.90
CA GLU A 177 -7.04 11.32 15.82
C GLU A 177 -8.42 11.21 16.50
N THR A 178 -9.39 12.04 16.10
CA THR A 178 -10.73 12.07 16.71
C THR A 178 -11.42 10.71 16.64
N ASP A 179 -11.33 10.02 15.51
CA ASP A 179 -11.87 8.66 15.32
C ASP A 179 -10.81 7.56 15.45
N PHE A 180 -9.59 7.92 15.88
CA PHE A 180 -8.54 6.93 16.08
C PHE A 180 -8.84 6.13 17.36
N PRO A 181 -8.89 4.79 17.32
CA PRO A 181 -9.29 4.00 18.48
C PRO A 181 -8.33 4.18 19.66
N LYS A 182 -8.87 4.49 20.84
CA LYS A 182 -8.08 4.71 22.08
C LYS A 182 -7.26 3.49 22.52
N GLN A 183 -7.66 2.30 22.07
CA GLN A 183 -6.97 1.02 22.29
C GLN A 183 -5.64 0.94 21.52
N LEU A 184 -5.47 1.80 20.53
CA LEU A 184 -4.31 1.85 19.68
C LEU A 184 -3.44 3.04 20.04
N GLU A 185 -2.18 2.91 19.68
CA GLU A 185 -1.26 4.03 19.53
C GLU A 185 -0.56 3.89 18.18
N HIS A 186 -0.01 4.99 17.69
CA HIS A 186 0.80 4.98 16.48
C HIS A 186 2.14 5.67 16.73
N SER A 187 3.15 5.23 15.99
CA SER A 187 4.42 5.91 15.89
C SER A 187 4.89 5.93 14.44
N GLN A 188 5.53 7.02 14.04
CA GLN A 188 6.07 7.18 12.70
C GLN A 188 7.50 6.64 12.65
N SER A 189 7.75 5.67 11.76
CA SER A 189 9.06 5.02 11.60
C SER A 189 9.81 5.46 10.34
N GLY A 190 9.17 6.26 9.48
CA GLY A 190 9.74 6.76 8.24
C GLY A 190 8.88 7.86 7.62
N ALA A 191 9.21 8.28 6.39
CA ALA A 191 8.49 9.35 5.71
C ALA A 191 7.02 9.00 5.43
N SER A 192 6.65 7.73 5.38
CA SER A 192 5.26 7.29 5.19
C SER A 192 4.94 5.96 5.87
N ASP A 193 5.78 5.56 6.83
CA ASP A 193 5.68 4.27 7.52
C ASP A 193 5.23 4.47 8.96
N PHE A 194 4.19 3.73 9.37
CA PHE A 194 3.55 3.83 10.66
C PHE A 194 3.52 2.47 11.36
N THR A 195 3.97 2.44 12.61
CA THR A 195 3.75 1.31 13.50
C THR A 195 2.47 1.58 14.27
N ILE A 196 1.47 0.70 14.10
CA ILE A 196 0.23 0.72 14.89
C ILE A 196 0.36 -0.35 15.97
N THR A 197 0.19 0.04 17.24
CA THR A 197 0.34 -0.86 18.38
C THR A 197 -0.99 -0.97 19.13
N LEU A 198 -1.44 -2.19 19.37
CA LEU A 198 -2.53 -2.46 20.32
C LEU A 198 -1.98 -2.45 21.74
N LYS A 199 -2.45 -1.50 22.57
CA LYS A 199 -2.00 -1.30 23.95
C LYS A 199 -3.03 -1.74 25.01
N SER A 200 -4.30 -1.83 24.66
CA SER A 200 -5.37 -2.32 25.53
C SER A 200 -6.50 -2.94 24.70
N THR A 201 -7.27 -3.85 25.29
CA THR A 201 -8.49 -4.41 24.71
C THR A 201 -9.77 -3.85 25.33
N ASP A 202 -9.64 -2.91 26.26
CA ASP A 202 -10.77 -2.35 27.00
C ASP A 202 -11.48 -1.28 26.16
N LYS A 203 -12.80 -1.40 26.04
CA LYS A 203 -13.62 -0.49 25.23
C LYS A 203 -13.91 0.85 25.89
#